data_AF-A0AB94IJJ4-F1
#
_entry.id   AF-A0AB94IJJ4-F1
#
_cell.length_a   1.000
_cell.length_b   1.000
_cell.length_c   1.000
_cell.angle_alpha   90.00
_cell.angle_beta   90.00
_cell.angle_gamma   90.00
#
_symmetry.space_group_name_H-M   'P 1'
#
loop_
_entity.id
_entity.type
_entity.pdbx_description
1 polymer ?
#
loop_
_entity_poly.entity_id
_entity_poly.type
_entity_poly.pdbx_seq_one_letter_code
_entity_poly.pdbx_strand_id
1 'polypeptide(L)'
;MKELGQGLNGWLDANGTFHECEYGKHSEFAAKMNVKGAVLQDNNWINFSSKKFELGGSDHCVAGIYSEPTEEQIEWLKNNMGKLDKQQVEDIKDAFSFYKVIGD
;
A
#
# COMPACT_ATOMS: atom_id res chain seq x y z
N MET A 1 -19.75 -10.24 5.31
CA MET A 1 -18.48 -9.50 5.30
C MET A 1 -17.67 -10.05 4.15
N LYS A 2 -17.16 -9.23 3.21
CA LYS A 2 -16.21 -9.74 2.21
C LYS A 2 -14.99 -10.25 2.97
N GLU A 3 -14.57 -11.48 2.72
CA GLU A 3 -13.33 -12.01 3.26
C GLU A 3 -12.17 -11.11 2.78
N LEU A 4 -11.31 -10.71 3.72
CA LEU A 4 -10.10 -9.95 3.41
C LEU A 4 -9.01 -10.91 2.91
N GLY A 5 -8.10 -10.37 2.11
CA GLY A 5 -7.01 -11.12 1.51
C GLY A 5 -5.85 -11.34 2.48
N GLN A 6 -4.78 -11.95 1.97
CA GLN A 6 -3.55 -12.21 2.75
C GLN A 6 -2.62 -10.98 2.84
N GLY A 7 -3.02 -9.85 2.25
CA GLY A 7 -2.22 -8.64 2.16
C GLY A 7 -1.29 -8.63 0.96
N LEU A 8 -0.88 -7.42 0.58
CA LEU A 8 -0.06 -7.19 -0.60
C LEU A 8 1.36 -6.79 -0.25
N ASN A 9 2.28 -7.08 -1.18
CA ASN A 9 3.65 -6.57 -1.19
C ASN A 9 3.89 -5.81 -2.50
N GLY A 10 4.25 -4.55 -2.42
CA GLY A 10 4.46 -3.69 -3.59
C GLY A 10 4.18 -2.23 -3.30
N TRP A 11 4.05 -1.43 -4.35
CA TRP A 11 3.58 -0.05 -4.24
C TRP A 11 2.56 0.28 -5.32
N LEU A 12 1.64 1.18 -5.00
CA LEU A 12 0.70 1.77 -5.94
C LEU A 12 1.20 3.17 -6.28
N ASP A 13 1.54 3.39 -7.55
CA ASP A 13 1.99 4.69 -8.01
C ASP A 13 0.83 5.71 -8.13
N ALA A 14 1.18 6.96 -8.41
CA ALA A 14 0.22 8.06 -8.53
C ALA A 14 -0.76 7.92 -9.71
N ASN A 15 -0.51 7.01 -10.66
CA ASN A 15 -1.41 6.74 -11.78
C ASN A 15 -2.34 5.55 -11.51
N GLY A 16 -2.38 5.04 -10.27
CA GLY A 16 -3.19 3.87 -9.91
C GLY A 16 -2.63 2.54 -10.45
N THR A 17 -1.35 2.49 -10.85
CA THR A 17 -0.71 1.23 -11.27
C THR A 17 -0.03 0.56 -10.08
N PHE A 18 -0.42 -0.68 -9.79
CA PHE A 18 0.18 -1.47 -8.73
C PHE A 18 1.39 -2.25 -9.25
N HIS A 19 2.52 -2.05 -8.59
CA HIS A 19 3.78 -2.72 -8.88
C HIS A 19 4.07 -3.71 -7.75
N GLU A 20 3.82 -4.99 -8.03
CA GLU A 20 4.06 -6.07 -7.08
C GLU A 20 5.58 -6.29 -6.90
N CYS A 21 5.99 -6.56 -5.66
CA CYS A 21 7.34 -6.99 -5.37
C CYS A 21 7.36 -7.97 -4.19
N GLU A 22 8.47 -8.67 -3.98
CA GLU A 22 8.64 -9.48 -2.77
C GLU A 22 8.73 -8.57 -1.52
N TYR A 23 8.36 -9.13 -0.36
CA TYR A 23 8.52 -8.43 0.92
C TYR A 23 9.98 -7.95 1.12
N GLY A 24 10.14 -6.68 1.46
CA GLY A 24 11.45 -6.06 1.69
C GLY A 24 12.21 -5.66 0.41
N LYS A 25 11.60 -5.79 -0.77
CA LYS A 25 12.24 -5.49 -2.07
C LYS A 25 11.80 -4.17 -2.72
N HIS A 26 11.01 -3.34 -2.03
CA HIS A 26 10.50 -2.06 -2.55
C HIS A 26 11.60 -1.15 -3.11
N SER A 27 12.70 -0.95 -2.38
CA SER A 27 13.80 -0.07 -2.80
C SER A 27 14.58 -0.62 -4.01
N GLU A 28 14.79 -1.94 -4.06
CA GLU A 28 15.46 -2.59 -5.19
C GLU A 28 14.63 -2.50 -6.48
N PHE A 29 13.32 -2.70 -6.37
CA PHE A 29 12.42 -2.60 -7.52
C PHE A 29 12.25 -1.15 -7.99
N ALA A 30 12.10 -0.19 -7.07
CA ALA A 30 12.06 1.24 -7.41
C ALA A 30 13.30 1.69 -8.20
N ALA A 31 14.50 1.23 -7.80
CA ALA A 31 15.74 1.51 -8.51
C ALA A 31 15.76 0.90 -9.91
N LYS A 32 15.25 -0.33 -10.10
CA LYS A 32 15.14 -0.99 -11.41
C LYS A 32 14.20 -0.25 -12.37
N MET A 33 13.16 0.40 -11.83
CA MET A 33 12.23 1.22 -12.63
C MET A 33 12.76 2.62 -12.93
N ASN A 34 14.03 2.91 -12.61
CA ASN A 34 14.69 4.21 -12.80
C ASN A 34 13.95 5.36 -12.08
N VAL A 35 13.25 5.05 -10.99
CA VAL A 35 12.62 6.06 -10.15
C VAL A 35 13.73 6.67 -9.29
N LYS A 36 14.13 7.89 -9.62
CA LYS A 36 15.12 8.65 -8.85
C LYS A 36 14.44 9.27 -7.65
N GLY A 37 14.89 8.93 -6.44
CA GLY A 37 14.38 9.48 -5.19
C GLY A 37 13.85 8.36 -4.30
N ALA A 38 14.74 7.79 -3.49
CA ALA A 38 14.42 6.76 -2.51
C ALA A 38 13.67 7.31 -1.28
N VAL A 39 12.75 8.26 -1.49
CA VAL A 39 11.88 8.77 -0.44
C VAL A 39 10.45 8.53 -0.89
N LEU A 40 9.76 7.66 -0.17
CA LEU A 40 8.36 7.28 -0.42
C LEU A 40 7.42 8.50 -0.55
N GLN A 41 7.84 9.65 0.00
CA GLN A 41 7.12 10.92 0.02
C GLN A 41 7.15 11.66 -1.33
N ASP A 42 8.27 11.60 -2.07
CA ASP A 42 8.46 12.45 -3.25
C ASP A 42 7.70 11.95 -4.49
N ASN A 43 7.31 10.66 -4.50
CA ASN A 43 6.66 10.02 -5.65
C ASN A 43 5.15 9.78 -5.46
N ASN A 44 4.57 10.23 -4.35
CA ASN A 44 3.18 9.98 -3.97
C ASN A 44 2.80 8.49 -4.04
N TRP A 45 3.62 7.62 -3.45
CA TRP A 45 3.38 6.18 -3.47
C TRP A 45 2.64 5.70 -2.24
N ILE A 46 1.74 4.74 -2.45
CA ILE A 46 1.16 3.93 -1.37
C ILE A 46 1.91 2.62 -1.32
N ASN A 47 2.61 2.36 -0.21
CA ASN A 47 3.40 1.15 -0.03
C ASN A 47 2.60 0.09 0.67
N PHE A 48 2.71 -1.16 0.24
CA PHE A 48 2.10 -2.31 0.89
C PHE A 48 3.20 -3.30 1.23
N SER A 49 3.21 -3.74 2.48
CA SER A 49 4.06 -4.83 2.94
C SER A 49 3.23 -5.82 3.75
N SER A 50 3.30 -7.09 3.39
CA SER A 50 2.64 -8.19 4.09
C SER A 50 3.57 -9.40 4.19
N LYS A 51 3.88 -9.81 5.41
CA LYS A 51 4.63 -11.04 5.69
C LYS A 51 4.04 -11.73 6.91
N LYS A 52 3.62 -12.97 6.71
CA LYS A 52 3.22 -13.89 7.78
C LYS A 52 4.45 -14.69 8.23
N PHE A 53 4.63 -14.86 9.54
CA PHE A 53 5.77 -15.61 10.09
C PHE A 53 5.27 -16.88 10.78
N GLU A 54 5.68 -18.05 10.26
CA GLU A 54 5.12 -19.34 10.70
C GLU A 54 5.62 -19.84 12.08
N LEU A 55 6.71 -19.28 12.62
CA LEU A 55 7.38 -19.79 13.82
C LEU A 55 7.54 -18.73 14.92
N GLY A 56 6.43 -18.07 15.29
CA GLY A 56 6.39 -17.14 16.44
C GLY A 56 6.96 -15.75 16.18
N GLY A 57 7.21 -15.39 14.92
CA GLY A 57 7.42 -14.01 14.52
C GLY A 57 6.10 -13.25 14.49
N SER A 58 6.11 -11.96 14.82
CA SER A 58 4.93 -11.12 14.62
C SER A 58 4.72 -10.89 13.13
N ASP A 59 3.51 -11.20 12.66
CA ASP A 59 3.07 -10.80 11.32
C ASP A 59 3.36 -9.32 11.09
N HIS A 60 3.84 -9.01 9.89
CA HIS A 60 4.09 -7.64 9.49
C HIS A 60 3.21 -7.31 8.29
N CYS A 61 2.12 -6.60 8.54
CA CYS A 61 1.18 -6.14 7.51
C CYS A 61 1.01 -4.63 7.69
N VAL A 62 1.45 -3.81 6.73
CA VAL A 62 1.34 -2.35 6.80
C VAL A 62 1.03 -1.76 5.42
N ALA A 63 0.29 -0.65 5.42
CA ALA A 63 0.16 0.24 4.28
C ALA A 63 0.71 1.65 4.62
N GLY A 64 1.71 2.12 3.86
CA GLY A 64 2.35 3.42 4.07
C GLY A 64 1.85 4.46 3.08
N ILE A 65 1.15 5.49 3.56
CA ILE A 65 0.63 6.61 2.79
C ILE A 65 1.21 7.90 3.37
N TYR A 66 2.00 8.64 2.60
CA TYR A 66 2.75 9.80 3.09
C TYR A 66 2.34 11.13 2.46
N SER A 67 1.37 11.10 1.55
CA SER A 67 0.80 12.25 0.85
C SER A 67 -0.65 11.96 0.50
N GLU A 68 -1.39 13.00 0.11
CA GLU A 68 -2.79 12.86 -0.30
C GLU A 68 -2.91 11.91 -1.52
N PRO A 69 -3.68 10.82 -1.41
CA PRO A 69 -3.90 9.90 -2.53
C PRO A 69 -4.59 10.57 -3.72
N THR A 70 -4.14 10.22 -4.92
CA THR A 70 -4.79 10.62 -6.18
C THR A 70 -6.12 9.88 -6.41
N GLU A 71 -6.94 10.37 -7.34
CA GLU A 71 -8.21 9.74 -7.70
C GLU A 71 -8.00 8.31 -8.23
N GLU A 72 -6.96 8.10 -9.04
CA GLU A 72 -6.59 6.80 -9.60
C GLU A 72 -6.17 5.81 -8.51
N GLN A 73 -5.43 6.28 -7.50
CA GLN A 73 -5.09 5.47 -6.33
C GLN A 73 -6.32 5.11 -5.50
N ILE A 74 -7.23 6.06 -5.30
CA ILE A 74 -8.48 5.84 -4.57
C ILE A 74 -9.36 4.83 -5.29
N GLU A 75 -9.50 4.95 -6.61
CA GLU A 75 -10.28 4.00 -7.43
C GLU A 75 -9.68 2.60 -7.35
N TRP A 76 -8.36 2.48 -7.51
CA TRP A 76 -7.68 1.21 -7.39
C TRP A 76 -7.91 0.59 -6.01
N LEU A 77 -7.79 1.38 -4.94
CA LEU A 77 -8.03 0.93 -3.56
C LEU A 77 -9.47 0.44 -3.36
N LYS A 78 -10.48 1.19 -3.83
CA LYS A 78 -11.90 0.77 -3.76
C LYS A 78 -12.14 -0.57 -4.45
N ASN A 79 -11.48 -0.80 -5.59
CA ASN A 79 -11.62 -2.03 -6.37
C ASN A 79 -10.81 -3.21 -5.80
N ASN A 80 -9.76 -2.96 -5.02
CA ASN A 80 -8.80 -3.98 -4.56
C ASN A 80 -8.74 -4.15 -3.05
N MET A 81 -9.56 -3.44 -2.26
CA MET A 81 -9.52 -3.50 -0.79
C MET A 81 -9.71 -4.92 -0.23
N GLY A 82 -10.41 -5.80 -0.96
CA GLY A 82 -10.56 -7.22 -0.60
C GLY A 82 -9.28 -8.05 -0.71
N LYS A 83 -8.21 -7.55 -1.33
CA LYS A 83 -6.90 -8.24 -1.42
C LYS A 83 -5.98 -7.92 -0.22
N LEU A 84 -6.30 -6.87 0.52
CA LEU A 84 -5.50 -6.37 1.63
C LEU A 84 -5.73 -7.18 2.91
N ASP A 85 -4.70 -7.25 3.75
CA ASP A 85 -4.83 -7.75 5.11
C ASP A 85 -5.56 -6.72 5.98
N LYS A 86 -6.16 -7.16 7.09
CA LYS A 86 -6.88 -6.29 8.02
C LYS A 86 -6.08 -5.07 8.44
N GLN A 87 -4.79 -5.22 8.78
CA GLN A 87 -3.98 -4.07 9.23
C GLN A 87 -3.76 -3.07 8.09
N GLN A 88 -3.53 -3.54 6.86
CA GLN A 88 -3.39 -2.67 5.69
C GLN A 88 -4.69 -1.88 5.41
N VAL A 89 -5.86 -2.49 5.61
CA VAL A 89 -7.14 -1.80 5.48
C VAL A 89 -7.31 -0.72 6.55
N GLU A 90 -6.89 -0.99 7.79
CA GLU A 90 -6.94 -0.03 8.89
C GLU A 90 -6.02 1.17 8.60
N ASP A 91 -4.78 0.93 8.20
CA ASP A 91 -3.81 1.98 7.85
C ASP A 91 -4.34 2.91 6.72
N ILE A 92 -5.02 2.35 5.72
CA ILE A 92 -5.62 3.12 4.61
C ILE A 92 -6.79 3.98 5.10
N LYS A 93 -7.64 3.43 5.96
CA LYS A 93 -8.78 4.19 6.52
C LYS A 93 -8.30 5.34 7.40
N ASP A 94 -7.26 5.11 8.19
CA ASP A 94 -6.65 6.15 9.03
C ASP A 94 -6.07 7.27 8.16
N ALA A 95 -5.35 6.91 7.09
CA ALA A 95 -4.83 7.90 6.13
C ALA A 95 -5.95 8.66 5.42
N PHE A 96 -7.00 7.98 4.94
CA PHE A 96 -8.12 8.63 4.25
C PHE A 96 -8.89 9.58 5.16
N SER A 97 -9.02 9.22 6.45
CA SER A 97 -9.64 10.07 7.47
C SER A 97 -8.79 11.32 7.72
N PHE A 98 -7.47 11.16 7.77
CA PHE A 98 -6.52 12.28 7.91
C PHE A 98 -6.60 13.26 6.72
N TYR A 99 -6.66 12.75 5.49
CA TYR A 99 -6.74 13.57 4.28
C TYR A 99 -8.16 14.03 3.91
N LYS A 100 -9.19 13.66 4.69
CA LYS A 100 -10.61 13.93 4.39
C LYS A 100 -11.05 13.41 3.01
N VAL A 101 -10.42 12.34 2.54
CA VAL A 101 -10.73 11.66 1.27
C VAL A 101 -12.06 10.91 1.36
N ILE A 102 -12.62 10.77 2.56
CA ILE A 102 -13.97 10.26 2.79
C ILE A 102 -14.95 11.45 2.73
N GLY A 103 -15.46 11.72 1.53
CA GLY A 103 -16.74 12.42 1.34
C GLY A 103 -17.88 11.42 1.39
N ASP A 104 -18.97 11.80 2.07
CA ASP A 104 -20.22 11.02 2.24
C ASP A 104 -20.75 10.38 0.95
#